data_AF-A0A9D6KGM6-F1
#
_entry.id   AF-A0A9D6KGM6-F1
#
_cell.length_a   1.000
_cell.length_b   1.000
_cell.length_c   1.000
_cell.angle_alpha   90.00
_cell.angle_beta   90.00
_cell.angle_gamma   90.00
#
_symmetry.space_group_name_H-M   'P 1'
#
loop_
_entity.id
_entity.type
_entity.pdbx_description
1 polymer ?
#
loop_
_entity_poly.entity_id
_entity_poly.type
_entity_poly.pdbx_seq_one_letter_code
_entity_poly.pdbx_strand_id
1 'polypeptide(L)'
;MRLDVQGHPIHTRAFAVTLRQGNDGKLDVQGYVLDLRKRGFVPVAGDLQGTGIIHHMALDAIVDPASATIECITAQQFNVAFEPSVETLGVTRGEQCRDPIRAIEAIAGARLDAGFSRRLSAAIGGPRGCSHLLTLAHLLGSTAAWAIERDRTLHGAAAQRPIGQRMFRRDLIIDGFETPEANGTMALTIQLADLHFAPSATPVRPMDRFAADQEIRGVLTIGFPTFELSQIAVAERRRDAATFDASEWSDLDTAVAGLVGLRFGFGITAELLQRLGERAADRPLLDALLMVAPALIQCTAALSDSWPAAFKKSASLVGMGGLPNSCYMWRSDGALSRAREAEGGEPPRRP
;
A
#
# COMPACT_ATOMS: atom_id res chain seq x y z
N MET A 1 -0.18 -20.68 -10.14
CA MET A 1 -1.50 -20.14 -9.74
C MET A 1 -1.98 -19.12 -10.76
N ARG A 2 -3.15 -19.40 -11.33
CA ARG A 2 -3.93 -18.45 -12.11
C ARG A 2 -4.88 -17.72 -11.15
N LEU A 3 -5.12 -16.43 -11.40
CA LEU A 3 -6.06 -15.62 -10.60
C LEU A 3 -7.42 -15.64 -11.29
N ASP A 4 -8.20 -16.67 -11.00
CA ASP A 4 -9.53 -16.84 -11.56
C ASP A 4 -10.57 -16.25 -10.61
N VAL A 5 -10.84 -14.94 -10.75
CA VAL A 5 -11.84 -14.22 -9.97
C VAL A 5 -13.02 -13.84 -10.86
N GLN A 6 -14.23 -14.09 -10.36
CA GLN A 6 -15.49 -13.67 -10.98
C GLN A 6 -16.01 -12.41 -10.29
N GLY A 7 -16.43 -11.42 -11.06
CA GLY A 7 -16.97 -10.18 -10.51
C GLY A 7 -16.63 -8.95 -11.34
N HIS A 8 -17.21 -7.81 -10.95
CA HIS A 8 -16.95 -6.53 -11.59
C HIS A 8 -15.75 -5.84 -10.92
N PRO A 9 -14.70 -5.46 -11.66
CA PRO A 9 -13.54 -4.79 -11.06
C PRO A 9 -13.89 -3.38 -10.61
N ILE A 10 -13.66 -3.06 -9.33
CA ILE A 10 -14.08 -1.79 -8.71
C ILE A 10 -12.91 -0.88 -8.36
N HIS A 11 -11.76 -1.45 -8.02
CA HIS A 11 -10.58 -0.68 -7.59
C HIS A 11 -9.28 -1.41 -7.93
N THR A 12 -8.22 -0.65 -8.19
CA THR A 12 -6.83 -1.15 -8.16
C THR A 12 -6.02 -0.28 -7.23
N ARG A 13 -5.30 -0.90 -6.31
CA ARG A 13 -4.20 -0.28 -5.58
C ARG A 13 -2.90 -0.91 -6.03
N ALA A 14 -2.03 -0.13 -6.66
CA ALA A 14 -0.75 -0.57 -7.16
C ALA A 14 0.39 0.14 -6.43
N PHE A 15 1.43 -0.61 -6.12
CA PHE A 15 2.67 -0.13 -5.56
C PHE A 15 3.84 -0.60 -6.42
N ALA A 16 4.89 0.21 -6.48
CA ALA A 16 6.21 -0.31 -6.82
C ALA A 16 7.26 0.30 -5.91
N VAL A 17 8.32 -0.48 -5.62
CA VAL A 17 9.52 -0.03 -4.92
C VAL A 17 10.72 -0.49 -5.74
N THR A 18 11.59 0.43 -6.12
CA THR A 18 12.81 0.15 -6.89
C THR A 18 14.03 0.61 -6.09
N LEU A 19 15.04 -0.26 -6.01
CA LEU A 19 16.34 0.06 -5.45
C LEU A 19 17.36 0.13 -6.58
N ARG A 20 18.13 1.21 -6.62
CA ARG A 20 19.25 1.39 -7.55
C ARG A 20 20.50 1.76 -6.77
N GLN A 21 21.64 1.38 -7.31
CA GLN A 21 22.90 1.89 -6.82
C GLN A 21 22.95 3.40 -6.99
N GLY A 22 23.05 4.14 -5.89
CA GLY A 22 23.29 5.58 -5.87
C GLY A 22 24.77 5.90 -5.74
N ASN A 23 25.06 7.17 -5.46
CA ASN A 23 26.42 7.66 -5.19
C ASN A 23 26.95 7.15 -3.84
N ASP A 24 28.26 7.18 -3.65
CA ASP A 24 28.93 6.92 -2.37
C ASP A 24 28.54 5.59 -1.68
N GLY A 25 28.22 4.58 -2.49
CA GLY A 25 27.79 3.26 -2.00
C GLY A 25 26.37 3.23 -1.41
N LYS A 26 25.61 4.33 -1.50
CA LYS A 26 24.22 4.43 -1.05
C LYS A 26 23.26 3.86 -2.08
N LEU A 27 22.00 3.69 -1.68
CA LEU A 27 20.92 3.23 -2.54
C LEU A 27 19.90 4.33 -2.75
N ASP A 28 19.56 4.56 -4.01
CA ASP A 28 18.38 5.34 -4.39
C ASP A 28 17.17 4.41 -4.32
N VAL A 29 16.25 4.70 -3.40
CA VAL A 29 15.04 3.93 -3.16
C VAL A 29 13.83 4.76 -3.56
N GLN A 30 13.17 4.36 -4.64
CA GLN A 30 11.98 5.03 -5.15
C GLN A 30 10.76 4.15 -4.93
N GLY A 31 9.69 4.71 -4.36
CA GLY A 31 8.42 4.04 -4.20
C GLY A 31 7.28 4.85 -4.78
N TYR A 32 6.23 4.20 -5.29
CA TYR A 32 4.96 4.88 -5.56
C TYR A 32 3.76 4.05 -5.12
N VAL A 33 2.64 4.74 -4.88
CA VAL A 33 1.31 4.15 -4.71
C VAL A 33 0.35 4.83 -5.69
N LEU A 34 -0.45 4.02 -6.37
CA LEU A 34 -1.49 4.44 -7.29
C LEU A 34 -2.81 3.76 -6.91
N ASP A 35 -3.83 4.56 -6.63
CA ASP A 35 -5.20 4.11 -6.40
C ASP A 35 -6.06 4.52 -7.61
N LEU A 36 -6.60 3.53 -8.32
CA LEU A 36 -7.49 3.69 -9.47
C LEU A 36 -8.90 3.22 -9.08
N ARG A 37 -9.85 4.15 -9.05
CA ARG A 37 -11.28 3.83 -8.95
C ARG A 37 -11.82 3.52 -10.34
N LYS A 38 -12.37 2.33 -10.53
CA LYS A 38 -12.85 1.84 -11.84
C LYS A 38 -14.35 2.08 -12.05
N ARG A 39 -15.10 2.36 -10.99
CA ARG A 39 -16.55 2.58 -11.02
C ARG A 39 -17.02 3.60 -9.99
N GLY A 40 -18.15 4.22 -10.32
CA GLY A 40 -18.94 5.02 -9.40
C GLY A 40 -18.32 6.36 -9.09
N PHE A 41 -18.93 7.04 -8.13
CA PHE A 41 -18.42 8.29 -7.59
C PHE A 41 -18.77 8.37 -6.10
N VAL A 42 -18.07 9.26 -5.40
CA VAL A 42 -18.28 9.51 -3.97
C VAL A 42 -18.55 11.00 -3.76
N PRO A 43 -19.71 11.38 -3.20
CA PRO A 43 -19.91 12.72 -2.69
C PRO A 43 -19.13 12.89 -1.38
N VAL A 44 -18.20 13.84 -1.34
CA VAL A 44 -17.37 14.09 -0.16
C VAL A 44 -16.84 15.52 -0.15
N ALA A 45 -16.88 16.15 1.03
CA ALA A 45 -16.34 17.49 1.27
C ALA A 45 -16.84 18.58 0.29
N GLY A 46 -18.12 18.53 -0.09
CA GLY A 46 -18.74 19.47 -1.02
C GLY A 46 -18.50 19.18 -2.50
N ASP A 47 -17.83 18.07 -2.84
CA ASP A 47 -17.49 17.69 -4.22
C ASP A 47 -17.94 16.27 -4.59
N LEU A 48 -17.90 15.95 -5.88
CA LEU A 48 -18.17 14.63 -6.46
C LEU A 48 -16.89 14.02 -7.04
N GLN A 49 -16.29 13.09 -6.30
CA GLN A 49 -15.10 12.37 -6.77
C GLN A 49 -15.50 11.20 -7.66
N GLY A 50 -15.26 11.31 -8.97
CA GLY A 50 -15.58 10.27 -9.96
C GLY A 50 -14.61 9.09 -10.02
N THR A 51 -14.69 8.33 -11.11
CA THR A 51 -13.73 7.29 -11.50
C THR A 51 -12.41 7.90 -11.98
N GLY A 52 -11.33 7.11 -11.92
CA GLY A 52 -10.00 7.52 -12.37
C GLY A 52 -8.96 7.40 -11.26
N ILE A 53 -7.82 8.05 -11.47
CA ILE A 53 -6.71 8.07 -10.52
C ILE A 53 -7.09 8.97 -9.35
N ILE A 54 -7.26 8.38 -8.16
CA ILE A 54 -7.66 9.10 -6.94
C ILE A 54 -6.44 9.50 -6.11
N HIS A 55 -5.47 8.58 -6.04
CA HIS A 55 -4.20 8.83 -5.38
C HIS A 55 -3.09 8.40 -6.31
N HIS A 56 -2.11 9.27 -6.52
CA HIS A 56 -0.85 8.93 -7.17
C HIS A 56 0.23 9.67 -6.42
N MET A 57 1.01 8.94 -5.63
CA MET A 57 2.00 9.51 -4.74
C MET A 57 3.31 8.74 -4.84
N ALA A 58 4.43 9.42 -4.66
CA ALA A 58 5.76 8.84 -4.70
C ALA A 58 6.57 9.24 -3.47
N LEU A 59 7.53 8.37 -3.13
CA LEU A 59 8.60 8.61 -2.17
C LEU A 59 9.94 8.41 -2.87
N ASP A 60 10.85 9.34 -2.67
CA ASP A 60 12.24 9.23 -3.09
C ASP A 60 13.11 9.27 -1.83
N ALA A 61 13.88 8.22 -1.56
CA ALA A 61 14.73 8.08 -0.40
C ALA A 61 16.17 7.70 -0.77
N ILE A 62 17.13 8.18 0.01
CA ILE A 62 18.52 7.69 0.00
C ILE A 62 18.69 6.80 1.22
N VAL A 63 19.14 5.57 1.00
CA VAL A 63 19.37 4.60 2.08
C VAL A 63 20.83 4.19 2.09
N ASP A 64 21.44 4.26 3.27
CA ASP A 64 22.75 3.66 3.52
C ASP A 64 22.58 2.14 3.73
N PRO A 65 23.04 1.29 2.79
CA PRO A 65 22.89 -0.14 2.95
C PRO A 65 23.74 -0.68 4.09
N ALA A 66 24.87 -0.05 4.44
CA ALA A 66 25.77 -0.54 5.49
C ALA A 66 25.13 -0.44 6.88
N SER A 67 24.51 0.71 7.18
CA SER A 67 23.83 0.94 8.46
C SER A 67 22.32 0.63 8.43
N ALA A 68 21.76 0.39 7.24
CA ALA A 68 20.33 0.29 6.97
C ALA A 68 19.57 1.55 7.43
N THR A 69 20.10 2.74 7.15
CA THR A 69 19.54 4.03 7.61
C THR A 69 19.02 4.83 6.43
N ILE A 70 17.84 5.43 6.58
CA ILE A 70 17.33 6.43 5.62
C ILE A 70 18.09 7.73 5.87
N GLU A 71 18.90 8.20 4.92
CA GLU A 71 19.62 9.47 5.03
C GLU A 71 18.71 10.66 4.73
N CYS A 72 17.90 10.53 3.69
CA CYS A 72 16.86 11.50 3.36
C CYS A 72 15.66 10.79 2.72
N ILE A 73 14.49 11.42 2.82
CA ILE A 73 13.29 10.97 2.11
C ILE A 73 12.42 12.18 1.80
N THR A 74 11.83 12.19 0.61
CA THR A 74 10.90 13.22 0.17
C THR A 74 9.65 12.58 -0.41
N ALA A 75 8.55 13.33 -0.46
CA ALA A 75 7.29 12.88 -1.03
C ALA A 75 6.83 13.77 -2.19
N GLN A 76 6.15 13.14 -3.14
CA GLN A 76 5.41 13.79 -4.21
C GLN A 76 3.98 13.26 -4.21
N GLN A 77 3.00 14.12 -4.48
CA GLN A 77 1.60 13.74 -4.63
C GLN A 77 1.13 14.27 -5.97
N PHE A 78 1.05 13.45 -7.01
CA PHE A 78 0.60 13.89 -8.33
C PHE A 78 -0.93 14.03 -8.38
N ASN A 79 -1.63 13.12 -7.70
CA ASN A 79 -3.08 13.14 -7.56
C ASN A 79 -3.45 12.86 -6.10
N VAL A 80 -4.42 13.62 -5.57
CA VAL A 80 -4.95 13.47 -4.22
C VAL A 80 -6.48 13.58 -4.23
N ALA A 81 -7.13 12.99 -3.23
CA ALA A 81 -8.58 13.09 -3.08
C ALA A 81 -9.05 14.54 -2.79
N PHE A 82 -8.34 15.27 -1.95
CA PHE A 82 -8.72 16.63 -1.56
C PHE A 82 -7.72 17.64 -2.11
N GLU A 83 -8.11 18.25 -3.24
CA GLU A 83 -7.50 19.47 -3.78
C GLU A 83 -8.38 20.67 -3.39
N PRO A 84 -7.81 21.87 -3.25
CA PRO A 84 -8.57 23.07 -2.94
C PRO A 84 -9.36 23.51 -4.19
N SER A 85 -10.67 23.64 -4.05
CA SER A 85 -11.56 24.20 -5.07
C SER A 85 -12.54 25.22 -4.47
N VAL A 86 -13.26 25.94 -5.33
CA VAL A 86 -14.31 26.88 -4.87
C VAL A 86 -15.42 26.12 -4.16
N GLU A 87 -15.75 24.94 -4.66
CA GLU A 87 -16.78 24.03 -4.14
C GLU A 87 -16.39 23.49 -2.76
N THR A 88 -15.12 23.15 -2.55
CA THR A 88 -14.66 22.55 -1.29
C THR A 88 -14.30 23.60 -0.22
N LEU A 89 -14.01 24.85 -0.60
CA LEU A 89 -13.47 25.88 0.31
C LEU A 89 -14.36 26.13 1.53
N GLY A 90 -15.69 26.12 1.37
CA GLY A 90 -16.64 26.30 2.47
C GLY A 90 -16.58 25.18 3.53
N VAL A 91 -16.20 23.97 3.12
CA VAL A 91 -16.20 22.76 3.98
C VAL A 91 -14.79 22.44 4.49
N THR A 92 -13.78 22.49 3.62
CA THR A 92 -12.38 22.19 3.97
C THR A 92 -11.64 23.40 4.54
N ARG A 93 -12.19 24.61 4.42
CA ARG A 93 -11.55 25.87 4.85
C ARG A 93 -10.14 26.06 4.25
N GLY A 94 -9.90 25.49 3.06
CA GLY A 94 -8.62 25.55 2.35
C GLY A 94 -7.63 24.45 2.73
N GLU A 95 -7.95 23.59 3.70
CA GLU A 95 -7.15 22.41 4.02
C GLU A 95 -7.17 21.42 2.85
N GLN A 96 -6.02 20.78 2.60
CA GLN A 96 -5.84 19.84 1.48
C GLN A 96 -4.91 18.69 1.86
N CYS A 97 -4.97 17.60 1.07
CA CYS A 97 -4.15 16.40 1.29
C CYS A 97 -2.63 16.65 1.25
N ARG A 98 -2.20 17.78 0.66
CA ARG A 98 -0.79 18.16 0.46
C ARG A 98 -0.19 18.89 1.65
N ASP A 99 -0.99 19.41 2.57
CA ASP A 99 -0.50 20.19 3.70
C ASP A 99 0.52 19.42 4.57
N PRO A 100 0.34 18.12 4.89
CA PRO A 100 1.31 17.39 5.70
C PRO A 100 2.44 16.75 4.88
N ILE A 101 2.61 17.06 3.59
CA ILE A 101 3.53 16.33 2.71
C ILE A 101 4.97 16.26 3.24
N ARG A 102 5.45 17.35 3.86
CA ARG A 102 6.80 17.45 4.43
C ARG A 102 6.99 16.66 5.73
N ALA A 103 5.91 16.20 6.37
CA ALA A 103 6.01 15.45 7.62
C ALA A 103 6.78 14.13 7.46
N ILE A 104 6.83 13.57 6.23
CA ILE A 104 7.63 12.37 5.94
C ILE A 104 9.13 12.60 6.20
N GLU A 105 9.64 13.82 6.03
CA GLU A 105 11.07 14.15 6.16
C GLU A 105 11.56 13.91 7.59
N ALA A 106 10.65 13.89 8.58
CA ALA A 106 10.96 13.61 9.98
C ALA A 106 11.50 12.19 10.24
N ILE A 107 11.41 11.26 9.27
CA ILE A 107 12.00 9.93 9.40
C ILE A 107 13.44 9.85 8.86
N ALA A 108 14.01 10.94 8.35
CA ALA A 108 15.44 10.99 8.03
C ALA A 108 16.27 10.66 9.29
N GLY A 109 17.32 9.85 9.11
CA GLY A 109 18.11 9.26 10.18
C GLY A 109 17.51 8.00 10.81
N ALA A 110 16.30 7.57 10.43
CA ALA A 110 15.70 6.35 10.95
C ALA A 110 16.35 5.09 10.37
N ARG A 111 16.70 4.15 11.24
CA ARG A 111 17.12 2.80 10.85
C ARG A 111 15.93 1.97 10.38
N LEU A 112 16.16 1.10 9.40
CA LEU A 112 15.22 0.10 8.89
C LEU A 112 15.30 -1.18 9.72
N ASP A 113 14.90 -1.06 10.99
CA ASP A 113 14.89 -2.17 11.97
C ASP A 113 13.48 -2.44 12.50
N ALA A 114 13.34 -3.33 13.48
CA ALA A 114 12.06 -3.67 14.12
C ALA A 114 11.31 -2.45 14.72
N GLY A 115 12.03 -1.36 15.05
CA GLY A 115 11.44 -0.12 15.54
C GLY A 115 11.00 0.86 14.45
N PHE A 116 11.33 0.61 13.18
CA PHE A 116 11.04 1.53 12.06
C PHE A 116 9.56 1.85 11.96
N SER A 117 8.72 0.82 11.96
CA SER A 117 7.26 0.95 11.85
C SER A 117 6.68 1.90 12.91
N ARG A 118 7.12 1.74 14.17
CA ARG A 118 6.68 2.59 15.28
C ARG A 118 7.15 4.04 15.12
N ARG A 119 8.41 4.27 14.71
CA ARG A 119 8.93 5.62 14.46
C ARG A 119 8.16 6.31 13.33
N LEU A 120 7.89 5.58 12.25
CA LEU A 120 7.12 6.07 11.11
C LEU A 120 5.67 6.43 11.51
N SER A 121 4.97 5.56 12.24
CA SER A 121 3.63 5.85 12.75
C SER A 121 3.62 7.02 13.76
N ALA A 122 4.67 7.17 14.56
CA ALA A 122 4.80 8.31 15.46
C ALA A 122 4.97 9.62 14.66
N ALA A 123 5.75 9.62 13.59
CA ALA A 123 5.99 10.80 12.77
C ALA A 123 4.75 11.24 11.99
N ILE A 124 4.16 10.34 11.19
CA ILE A 124 3.12 10.71 10.20
C ILE A 124 1.82 9.91 10.33
N GLY A 125 1.67 9.11 11.39
CA GLY A 125 0.49 8.28 11.59
C GLY A 125 -0.76 9.08 11.94
N GLY A 126 -1.90 8.62 11.40
CA GLY A 126 -3.22 9.16 11.70
C GLY A 126 -3.34 10.64 11.35
N PRO A 127 -3.76 11.52 12.28
CA PRO A 127 -4.06 12.93 11.98
C PRO A 127 -2.83 13.76 11.61
N ARG A 128 -1.61 13.22 11.82
CA ARG A 128 -0.35 13.92 11.52
C ARG A 128 0.06 13.85 10.06
N GLY A 129 -0.55 12.98 9.26
CA GLY A 129 -0.07 12.73 7.90
C GLY A 129 -1.10 12.14 6.96
N CYS A 130 -0.62 11.80 5.77
CA CYS A 130 -1.39 11.09 4.76
C CYS A 130 -1.28 9.57 5.00
N SER A 131 -2.42 8.88 5.16
CA SER A 131 -2.44 7.42 5.33
C SER A 131 -1.83 6.68 4.14
N HIS A 132 -1.95 7.22 2.92
CA HIS A 132 -1.34 6.64 1.72
C HIS A 132 0.18 6.72 1.75
N LEU A 133 0.75 7.90 2.06
CA LEU A 133 2.20 8.05 2.24
C LEU A 133 2.72 7.19 3.40
N LEU A 134 1.94 7.06 4.49
CA LEU A 134 2.27 6.15 5.58
C LEU A 134 2.36 4.70 5.11
N THR A 135 1.35 4.19 4.40
CA THR A 135 1.37 2.81 3.88
C THR A 135 2.50 2.58 2.88
N LEU A 136 2.75 3.55 1.99
CA LEU A 136 3.86 3.50 1.04
C LEU A 136 5.22 3.50 1.76
N ALA A 137 5.40 4.33 2.79
CA ALA A 137 6.64 4.38 3.57
C ALA A 137 6.88 3.08 4.37
N HIS A 138 5.82 2.45 4.90
CA HIS A 138 5.93 1.12 5.51
C HIS A 138 6.41 0.08 4.51
N LEU A 139 5.79 0.04 3.32
CA LEU A 139 6.18 -0.90 2.26
C LEU A 139 7.60 -0.62 1.76
N LEU A 140 7.96 0.64 1.52
CA LEU A 140 9.28 1.05 1.06
C LEU A 140 10.37 0.64 2.05
N GLY A 141 10.23 1.01 3.33
CA GLY A 141 11.24 0.71 4.35
C GLY A 141 11.39 -0.79 4.58
N SER A 142 10.27 -1.52 4.60
CA SER A 142 10.26 -2.99 4.66
C SER A 142 11.00 -3.62 3.48
N THR A 143 10.63 -3.20 2.28
CA THR A 143 11.17 -3.74 1.03
C THR A 143 12.66 -3.45 0.93
N ALA A 144 13.09 -2.25 1.29
CA ALA A 144 14.50 -1.88 1.29
C ALA A 144 15.32 -2.74 2.26
N ALA A 145 14.85 -2.91 3.51
CA ALA A 145 15.53 -3.76 4.50
C ALA A 145 15.68 -5.20 4.00
N TRP A 146 14.59 -5.78 3.49
CA TRP A 146 14.57 -7.14 2.99
C TRP A 146 15.46 -7.31 1.74
N ALA A 147 15.37 -6.39 0.78
CA ALA A 147 16.13 -6.47 -0.46
C ALA A 147 17.64 -6.29 -0.24
N ILE A 148 18.06 -5.42 0.69
CA ILE A 148 19.48 -5.27 1.08
C ILE A 148 20.03 -6.58 1.61
N GLU A 149 19.30 -7.24 2.52
CA GLU A 149 19.76 -8.51 3.09
C GLU A 149 19.75 -9.65 2.06
N ARG A 150 18.70 -9.70 1.23
CA ARG A 150 18.59 -10.68 0.16
C ARG A 150 19.72 -10.54 -0.86
N ASP A 151 20.10 -9.32 -1.19
CA ASP A 151 21.20 -9.02 -2.11
C ASP A 151 22.55 -9.48 -1.58
N ARG A 152 22.83 -9.24 -0.29
CA ARG A 152 24.03 -9.76 0.40
C ARG A 152 24.08 -11.28 0.36
N THR A 153 22.93 -11.93 0.56
CA THR A 153 22.84 -13.39 0.50
C THR A 153 23.13 -13.92 -0.91
N LEU A 154 22.67 -13.22 -1.95
CA LEU A 154 22.84 -13.66 -3.35
C LEU A 154 24.23 -13.35 -3.93
N HIS A 155 24.83 -12.23 -3.55
CA HIS A 155 26.02 -11.70 -4.23
C HIS A 155 27.19 -11.37 -3.29
N GLY A 156 27.01 -11.52 -1.97
CA GLY A 156 27.99 -11.15 -0.95
C GLY A 156 27.97 -9.65 -0.63
N ALA A 157 28.54 -9.29 0.53
CA ALA A 157 28.54 -7.91 1.03
C ALA A 157 29.42 -6.93 0.21
N ALA A 158 30.33 -7.45 -0.61
CA ALA A 158 31.27 -6.67 -1.42
C ALA A 158 30.84 -6.54 -2.89
N ALA A 159 29.62 -6.94 -3.25
CA ALA A 159 29.12 -6.83 -4.60
C ALA A 159 29.09 -5.37 -5.06
N GLN A 160 29.84 -5.05 -6.11
CA GLN A 160 29.91 -3.70 -6.66
C GLN A 160 28.94 -3.52 -7.83
N ARG A 161 28.27 -2.37 -7.85
CA ARG A 161 27.38 -1.95 -8.94
C ARG A 161 27.80 -0.57 -9.44
N PRO A 162 27.73 -0.30 -10.76
CA PRO A 162 27.80 1.06 -11.27
C PRO A 162 26.61 1.90 -10.79
N ILE A 163 26.80 3.21 -10.64
CA ILE A 163 25.73 4.16 -10.31
C ILE A 163 24.58 4.04 -11.31
N GLY A 164 23.34 4.12 -10.81
CA GLY A 164 22.10 3.97 -11.55
C GLY A 164 21.72 2.52 -11.84
N GLN A 165 22.60 1.54 -11.59
CA GLN A 165 22.29 0.14 -11.84
C GLN A 165 21.21 -0.34 -10.87
N ARG A 166 20.10 -0.82 -11.43
CA ARG A 166 19.01 -1.42 -10.65
C ARG A 166 19.50 -2.68 -9.92
N MET A 167 19.25 -2.73 -8.62
CA MET A 167 19.56 -3.84 -7.74
C MET A 167 18.32 -4.73 -7.55
N PHE A 168 17.16 -4.08 -7.35
CA PHE A 168 15.93 -4.77 -7.01
C PHE A 168 14.70 -3.96 -7.46
N ARG A 169 13.60 -4.67 -7.73
CA ARG A 169 12.27 -4.07 -7.91
C ARG A 169 11.21 -4.99 -7.30
N ARG A 170 10.31 -4.40 -6.51
CA ARG A 170 9.05 -5.00 -6.09
C ARG A 170 7.90 -4.27 -6.76
N ASP A 171 6.97 -5.01 -7.34
CA ASP A 171 5.65 -4.52 -7.72
C ASP A 171 4.60 -5.28 -6.89
N LEU A 172 3.63 -4.56 -6.32
CA LEU A 172 2.51 -5.14 -5.58
C LEU A 172 1.21 -4.53 -6.07
N ILE A 173 0.32 -5.35 -6.62
CA ILE A 173 -0.97 -4.94 -7.14
C ILE A 173 -2.05 -5.67 -6.36
N ILE A 174 -3.02 -4.91 -5.87
CA ILE A 174 -4.23 -5.41 -5.24
C ILE A 174 -5.43 -4.91 -6.03
N ASP A 175 -6.17 -5.82 -6.65
CA ASP A 175 -7.42 -5.51 -7.33
C ASP A 175 -8.60 -5.95 -6.48
N GLY A 176 -9.61 -5.07 -6.37
CA GLY A 176 -10.87 -5.38 -5.73
C GLY A 176 -11.97 -5.62 -6.76
N PHE A 177 -12.83 -6.58 -6.47
CA PHE A 177 -13.96 -6.98 -7.30
C PHE A 177 -15.24 -7.03 -6.47
N GLU A 178 -16.32 -6.47 -7.00
CA GLU A 178 -17.66 -6.75 -6.53
C GLU A 178 -18.07 -8.13 -7.05
N THR A 179 -18.41 -9.05 -6.16
CA THR A 179 -18.85 -10.39 -6.56
C THR A 179 -20.36 -10.39 -6.86
N PRO A 180 -20.84 -11.20 -7.81
CA PRO A 180 -22.27 -11.30 -8.14
C PRO A 180 -23.15 -11.88 -7.02
N GLU A 181 -22.54 -12.45 -5.98
CA GLU A 181 -23.22 -13.12 -4.89
C GLU A 181 -24.06 -12.11 -4.08
N ALA A 182 -25.33 -12.45 -3.83
CA ALA A 182 -26.31 -11.59 -3.18
C ALA A 182 -25.94 -11.17 -1.73
N ASN A 183 -24.86 -11.72 -1.16
CA ASN A 183 -24.57 -11.73 0.27
C ASN A 183 -23.47 -10.76 0.71
N GLY A 184 -23.19 -9.72 -0.08
CA GLY A 184 -22.28 -8.65 0.37
C GLY A 184 -20.85 -9.15 0.58
N THR A 185 -20.27 -9.81 -0.42
CA THR A 185 -18.86 -10.20 -0.42
C THR A 185 -18.08 -9.41 -1.47
N MET A 186 -16.78 -9.26 -1.23
CA MET A 186 -15.82 -8.74 -2.20
C MET A 186 -14.72 -9.78 -2.41
N ALA A 187 -14.24 -9.89 -3.64
CA ALA A 187 -13.02 -10.62 -3.93
C ALA A 187 -11.86 -9.63 -4.07
N LEU A 188 -10.68 -9.99 -3.55
CA LEU A 188 -9.45 -9.26 -3.76
C LEU A 188 -8.40 -10.20 -4.33
N THR A 189 -7.66 -9.73 -5.33
CA THR A 189 -6.47 -10.43 -5.80
C THR A 189 -5.22 -9.73 -5.32
N ILE A 190 -4.19 -10.50 -4.98
CA ILE A 190 -2.85 -10.02 -4.69
C ILE A 190 -1.93 -10.51 -5.81
N GLN A 191 -1.12 -9.61 -6.35
CA GLN A 191 -0.02 -9.91 -7.25
C GLN A 191 1.22 -9.16 -6.78
N LEU A 192 2.18 -9.89 -6.20
CA LEU A 192 3.49 -9.37 -5.86
C LEU A 192 4.53 -10.01 -6.79
N ALA A 193 5.45 -9.19 -7.31
CA ALA A 193 6.59 -9.64 -8.08
C ALA A 193 7.86 -8.92 -7.59
N ASP A 194 8.81 -9.72 -7.11
CA ASP A 194 10.12 -9.30 -6.64
C ASP A 194 11.15 -9.75 -7.66
N LEU A 195 11.87 -8.80 -8.27
CA LEU A 195 12.88 -9.05 -9.29
C LEU A 195 14.25 -8.57 -8.79
N HIS A 196 15.17 -9.52 -8.65
CA HIS A 196 16.55 -9.30 -8.25
C HIS A 196 17.48 -9.27 -9.44
N PHE A 197 18.42 -8.32 -9.43
CA PHE A 197 19.36 -8.12 -10.51
C PHE A 197 20.80 -8.41 -10.06
N ALA A 198 21.46 -9.30 -10.80
CA ALA A 198 22.88 -9.56 -10.62
C ALA A 198 23.69 -8.29 -10.90
N PRO A 199 24.75 -8.03 -10.10
CA PRO A 199 25.68 -6.93 -10.35
C PRO A 199 26.39 -7.17 -11.69
N SER A 200 26.64 -6.08 -12.43
CA SER A 200 27.45 -6.13 -13.65
C SER A 200 28.27 -4.87 -13.82
N ALA A 201 29.58 -5.00 -14.05
CA ALA A 201 30.47 -3.86 -14.26
C ALA A 201 30.33 -3.25 -15.66
N THR A 202 29.87 -4.03 -16.64
CA THR A 202 29.69 -3.61 -18.03
C THR A 202 28.25 -3.81 -18.49
N PRO A 203 27.82 -3.17 -19.59
CA PRO A 203 26.57 -3.52 -20.25
C PRO A 203 26.62 -4.99 -20.69
N VAL A 204 25.62 -5.76 -20.25
CA VAL A 204 25.43 -7.17 -20.61
C VAL A 204 24.00 -7.37 -21.10
N ARG A 205 23.67 -8.55 -21.64
CA ARG A 205 22.29 -8.82 -22.07
C ARG A 205 21.37 -8.79 -20.84
N PRO A 206 20.10 -8.38 -20.97
CA PRO A 206 19.19 -8.28 -19.83
C PRO A 206 19.08 -9.56 -18.99
N MET A 207 19.02 -10.72 -19.63
CA MET A 207 18.94 -12.02 -18.94
C MET A 207 20.23 -12.41 -18.24
N ASP A 208 21.40 -11.88 -18.64
CA ASP A 208 22.65 -12.11 -17.92
C ASP A 208 22.64 -11.37 -16.55
N ARG A 209 21.70 -10.43 -16.35
CA ARG A 209 21.47 -9.75 -15.06
C ARG A 209 20.33 -10.35 -14.25
N PHE A 210 19.64 -11.36 -14.76
CA PHE A 210 18.59 -12.02 -14.00
C PHE A 210 19.22 -12.84 -12.86
N ALA A 211 19.00 -12.42 -11.61
CA ALA A 211 19.48 -13.17 -10.45
C ALA A 211 18.40 -14.08 -9.88
N ALA A 212 17.25 -13.51 -9.58
CA ALA A 212 16.11 -14.24 -9.04
C ALA A 212 14.81 -13.47 -9.29
N ASP A 213 13.71 -14.20 -9.33
CA ASP A 213 12.35 -13.68 -9.34
C ASP A 213 11.51 -14.44 -8.31
N GLN A 214 10.70 -13.71 -7.55
CA GLN A 214 9.76 -14.26 -6.59
C GLN A 214 8.40 -13.63 -6.83
N GLU A 215 7.44 -14.46 -7.20
CA GLU A 215 6.05 -14.04 -7.39
C GLU A 215 5.20 -14.60 -6.25
N ILE A 216 4.30 -13.77 -5.71
CA ILE A 216 3.23 -14.20 -4.81
C ILE A 216 1.90 -13.81 -5.44
N ARG A 217 0.99 -14.77 -5.52
CA ARG A 217 -0.37 -14.57 -6.01
C ARG A 217 -1.35 -15.02 -4.96
N GLY A 218 -2.41 -14.27 -4.78
CA GLY A 218 -3.46 -14.61 -3.82
C GLY A 218 -4.84 -14.20 -4.28
N VAL A 219 -5.85 -14.94 -3.82
CA VAL A 219 -7.27 -14.59 -3.92
C VAL A 219 -7.85 -14.63 -2.51
N LEU A 220 -8.52 -13.55 -2.12
CA LEU A 220 -9.17 -13.39 -0.83
C LEU A 220 -10.65 -13.09 -1.06
N THR A 221 -11.53 -13.77 -0.31
CA THR A 221 -12.97 -13.47 -0.27
C THR A 221 -13.29 -12.85 1.07
N ILE A 222 -13.76 -11.60 1.07
CA ILE A 222 -13.95 -10.79 2.27
C ILE A 222 -15.41 -10.34 2.36
N GLY A 223 -16.01 -10.55 3.52
CA GLY A 223 -17.36 -10.07 3.82
C GLY A 223 -17.44 -8.55 3.89
N PHE A 224 -18.54 -7.99 3.42
CA PHE A 224 -18.88 -6.58 3.46
C PHE A 224 -20.28 -6.43 4.09
N PRO A 225 -20.45 -5.57 5.11
CA PRO A 225 -19.48 -4.61 5.65
C PRO A 225 -18.57 -5.14 6.77
N THR A 226 -18.58 -6.45 7.07
CA THR A 226 -17.89 -7.00 8.24
C THR A 226 -16.36 -6.97 8.15
N PHE A 227 -15.82 -6.96 6.93
CA PHE A 227 -14.40 -7.17 6.60
C PHE A 227 -13.82 -8.49 7.10
N GLU A 228 -14.67 -9.48 7.36
CA GLU A 228 -14.24 -10.80 7.77
C GLU A 228 -13.71 -11.59 6.56
N LEU A 229 -12.52 -12.16 6.69
CA LEU A 229 -11.93 -13.01 5.66
C LEU A 229 -12.59 -14.38 5.70
N SER A 230 -13.36 -14.71 4.66
CA SER A 230 -14.07 -15.99 4.56
C SER A 230 -13.24 -17.06 3.85
N GLN A 231 -12.40 -16.66 2.89
CA GLN A 231 -11.55 -17.57 2.12
C GLN A 231 -10.25 -16.86 1.73
N ILE A 232 -9.16 -17.62 1.72
CA ILE A 232 -7.86 -17.18 1.21
C ILE A 232 -7.16 -18.36 0.53
N ALA A 233 -6.66 -18.12 -0.67
CA ALA A 233 -5.74 -19.01 -1.36
C ALA A 233 -4.54 -18.18 -1.80
N VAL A 234 -3.33 -18.62 -1.45
CA VAL A 234 -2.09 -17.91 -1.78
C VAL A 234 -1.07 -18.93 -2.23
N ALA A 235 -0.36 -18.63 -3.31
CA ALA A 235 0.75 -19.42 -3.79
C ALA A 235 1.94 -18.53 -4.13
N GLU A 236 3.11 -19.13 -4.10
CA GLU A 236 4.38 -18.50 -4.42
C GLU A 236 5.05 -19.24 -5.58
N ARG A 237 5.82 -18.52 -6.39
CA ARG A 237 6.78 -19.12 -7.31
C ARG A 237 8.11 -18.41 -7.19
N ARG A 238 9.19 -19.17 -7.02
CA ARG A 238 10.56 -18.65 -6.97
C ARG A 238 11.37 -19.20 -8.13
N ARG A 239 12.08 -18.33 -8.84
CA ARG A 239 12.92 -18.64 -10.00
C ARG A 239 14.30 -18.05 -9.82
N ASP A 240 15.30 -18.78 -10.26
CA ASP A 240 16.64 -18.25 -10.50
C ASP A 240 17.11 -18.65 -11.92
N ALA A 241 18.34 -18.29 -12.28
CA ALA A 241 18.88 -18.57 -13.60
C ALA A 241 18.93 -20.09 -13.92
N ALA A 242 19.00 -20.95 -12.91
CA ALA A 242 19.05 -22.40 -13.08
C ALA A 242 17.65 -23.03 -13.18
N THR A 243 16.65 -22.45 -12.51
CA THR A 243 15.29 -23.04 -12.42
C THR A 243 14.22 -22.29 -13.20
N PHE A 244 14.59 -21.28 -13.99
CA PHE A 244 13.66 -20.32 -14.62
C PHE A 244 12.45 -20.96 -15.32
N ASP A 245 12.67 -22.02 -16.11
CA ASP A 245 11.62 -22.70 -16.89
C ASP A 245 10.91 -23.83 -16.13
N ALA A 246 11.50 -24.31 -15.03
CA ALA A 246 11.05 -25.50 -14.32
C ALA A 246 10.34 -25.23 -12.99
N SER A 247 10.51 -24.03 -12.42
CA SER A 247 9.88 -23.70 -11.13
C SER A 247 8.36 -23.66 -11.23
N GLU A 248 7.72 -24.52 -10.43
CA GLU A 248 6.28 -24.55 -10.26
C GLU A 248 5.81 -23.60 -9.15
N TRP A 249 4.48 -23.47 -9.02
CA TRP A 249 3.88 -22.76 -7.92
C TRP A 249 3.79 -23.66 -6.69
N SER A 250 4.15 -23.14 -5.54
CA SER A 250 3.96 -23.79 -4.24
C SER A 250 2.89 -23.06 -3.43
N ASP A 251 1.90 -23.80 -2.93
CA ASP A 251 0.86 -23.24 -2.08
C ASP A 251 1.43 -22.79 -0.74
N LEU A 252 0.92 -21.66 -0.23
CA LEU A 252 1.31 -21.05 1.04
C LEU A 252 0.27 -21.29 2.14
N ASP A 253 -0.54 -22.34 2.02
CA ASP A 253 -1.64 -22.69 2.93
C ASP A 253 -1.22 -22.71 4.40
N THR A 254 -0.03 -23.23 4.69
CA THR A 254 0.50 -23.25 6.08
C THR A 254 0.78 -21.84 6.60
N ALA A 255 1.29 -20.94 5.76
CA ALA A 255 1.59 -19.56 6.17
C ALA A 255 0.31 -18.74 6.37
N VAL A 256 -0.74 -19.00 5.59
CA VAL A 256 -2.04 -18.31 5.73
C VAL A 256 -3.04 -19.05 6.61
N ALA A 257 -2.63 -20.16 7.23
CA ALA A 257 -3.47 -20.95 8.11
C ALA A 257 -3.98 -20.10 9.29
N GLY A 258 -5.29 -20.17 9.52
CA GLY A 258 -5.95 -19.45 10.61
C GLY A 258 -6.12 -17.95 10.37
N LEU A 259 -5.91 -17.44 9.15
CA LEU A 259 -6.34 -16.09 8.78
C LEU A 259 -7.85 -16.01 8.49
N VAL A 260 -8.45 -17.11 8.05
CA VAL A 260 -9.91 -17.19 7.86
C VAL A 260 -10.63 -16.94 9.20
N GLY A 261 -11.68 -16.12 9.16
CA GLY A 261 -12.43 -15.63 10.32
C GLY A 261 -11.85 -14.34 10.94
N LEU A 262 -10.64 -13.91 10.55
CA LEU A 262 -10.11 -12.63 11.00
C LEU A 262 -10.77 -11.47 10.25
N ARG A 263 -10.93 -10.35 10.96
CA ARG A 263 -11.43 -9.09 10.37
C ARG A 263 -10.25 -8.24 9.90
N PHE A 264 -10.24 -7.89 8.61
CA PHE A 264 -9.23 -7.00 8.01
C PHE A 264 -9.53 -5.53 8.34
N GLY A 265 -9.46 -5.21 9.64
CA GLY A 265 -9.71 -3.90 10.21
C GLY A 265 -8.78 -3.62 11.38
N PHE A 266 -9.34 -3.21 12.52
CA PHE A 266 -8.54 -2.94 13.71
C PHE A 266 -7.84 -4.21 14.21
N GLY A 267 -6.55 -4.10 14.57
CA GLY A 267 -5.76 -5.22 15.12
C GLY A 267 -5.12 -6.15 14.08
N ILE A 268 -5.58 -6.18 12.82
CA ILE A 268 -5.06 -7.11 11.81
C ILE A 268 -3.56 -6.97 11.58
N THR A 269 -3.01 -5.75 11.65
CA THR A 269 -1.57 -5.52 11.53
C THR A 269 -0.77 -6.26 12.61
N ALA A 270 -1.23 -6.22 13.86
CA ALA A 270 -0.55 -6.91 14.96
C ALA A 270 -0.63 -8.43 14.77
N GLU A 271 -1.79 -8.94 14.34
CA GLU A 271 -2.02 -10.35 14.08
C GLU A 271 -1.12 -10.88 12.94
N LEU A 272 -1.02 -10.13 11.83
CA LEU A 272 -0.16 -10.48 10.71
C LEU A 272 1.32 -10.44 11.11
N LEU A 273 1.74 -9.43 11.88
CA LEU A 273 3.12 -9.34 12.39
C LEU A 273 3.45 -10.50 13.33
N GLN A 274 2.53 -10.91 14.19
CA GLN A 274 2.72 -12.04 15.10
C GLN A 274 2.89 -13.36 14.33
N ARG A 275 2.12 -13.57 13.27
CA ARG A 275 2.13 -14.83 12.51
C ARG A 275 3.26 -14.93 11.49
N LEU A 276 3.60 -13.83 10.83
CA LEU A 276 4.51 -13.82 9.67
C LEU A 276 5.76 -12.97 9.89
N GLY A 277 5.89 -12.28 11.02
CA GLY A 277 6.97 -11.32 11.27
C GLY A 277 8.31 -11.94 11.66
N GLU A 278 8.35 -13.18 12.13
CA GLU A 278 9.57 -13.81 12.65
C GLU A 278 10.50 -14.31 11.53
N ARG A 279 9.94 -14.87 10.47
CA ARG A 279 10.70 -15.51 9.40
C ARG A 279 10.93 -14.54 8.25
N ALA A 280 12.20 -14.26 7.96
CA ALA A 280 12.59 -13.38 6.84
C ALA A 280 12.04 -13.85 5.47
N ALA A 281 11.85 -15.16 5.30
CA ALA A 281 11.27 -15.75 4.08
C ALA A 281 9.80 -15.37 3.86
N ASP A 282 9.06 -15.05 4.92
CA ASP A 282 7.63 -14.74 4.88
C ASP A 282 7.39 -13.23 4.69
N ARG A 283 8.47 -12.44 4.67
CA ARG A 283 8.40 -10.97 4.59
C ARG A 283 7.65 -10.45 3.36
N PRO A 284 7.87 -10.97 2.14
CA PRO A 284 7.10 -10.51 0.98
C PRO A 284 5.60 -10.79 1.10
N LEU A 285 5.22 -11.95 1.65
CA LEU A 285 3.82 -12.29 1.94
C LEU A 285 3.21 -11.34 2.98
N LEU A 286 3.92 -11.11 4.09
CA LEU A 286 3.50 -10.19 5.15
C LEU A 286 3.28 -8.77 4.58
N ASP A 287 4.21 -8.26 3.79
CA ASP A 287 4.09 -6.94 3.17
C ASP A 287 2.86 -6.84 2.26
N ALA A 288 2.59 -7.88 1.47
CA ALA A 288 1.40 -7.95 0.62
C ALA A 288 0.10 -7.94 1.46
N LEU A 289 0.03 -8.76 2.51
CA LEU A 289 -1.15 -8.87 3.37
C LEU A 289 -1.41 -7.59 4.18
N LEU A 290 -0.36 -6.88 4.61
CA LEU A 290 -0.49 -5.59 5.29
C LEU A 290 -1.11 -4.50 4.40
N MET A 291 -1.02 -4.65 3.07
CA MET A 291 -1.62 -3.70 2.13
C MET A 291 -3.09 -4.03 1.78
N VAL A 292 -3.61 -5.18 2.21
CA VAL A 292 -5.01 -5.59 1.95
C VAL A 292 -6.00 -4.67 2.67
N ALA A 293 -5.80 -4.38 3.96
CA ALA A 293 -6.73 -3.53 4.71
C ALA A 293 -6.84 -2.09 4.13
N PRO A 294 -5.73 -1.40 3.79
CA PRO A 294 -5.81 -0.14 3.04
C PRO A 294 -6.52 -0.26 1.69
N ALA A 295 -6.29 -1.34 0.92
CA ALA A 295 -6.96 -1.56 -0.36
C ALA A 295 -8.47 -1.78 -0.20
N LEU A 296 -8.89 -2.53 0.82
CA LEU A 296 -10.30 -2.74 1.16
C LEU A 296 -11.04 -1.43 1.41
N ILE A 297 -10.44 -0.52 2.19
CA ILE A 297 -11.03 0.80 2.44
C ILE A 297 -11.31 1.53 1.13
N GLN A 298 -10.38 1.48 0.17
CA GLN A 298 -10.60 2.10 -1.15
C GLN A 298 -11.66 1.37 -1.99
N CYS A 299 -11.77 0.05 -1.87
CA CYS A 299 -12.84 -0.72 -2.52
C CYS A 299 -14.22 -0.32 -2.01
N THR A 300 -14.38 -0.06 -0.71
CA THR A 300 -15.68 0.35 -0.15
C THR A 300 -16.18 1.67 -0.72
N ALA A 301 -15.28 2.62 -1.01
CA ALA A 301 -15.60 3.86 -1.70
C ALA A 301 -16.05 3.63 -3.16
N ALA A 302 -15.69 2.50 -3.77
CA ALA A 302 -16.03 2.17 -5.15
C ALA A 302 -17.32 1.32 -5.30
N LEU A 303 -17.78 0.64 -4.25
CA LEU A 303 -19.05 -0.12 -4.21
C LEU A 303 -20.32 0.78 -4.18
N SER A 304 -20.20 1.96 -4.75
CA SER A 304 -21.03 3.13 -4.48
C SER A 304 -22.20 3.30 -5.47
N ASP A 305 -22.98 2.27 -5.74
CA ASP A 305 -24.24 2.45 -6.49
C ASP A 305 -25.40 2.81 -5.55
N SER A 306 -25.37 2.31 -4.30
CA SER A 306 -26.37 2.62 -3.27
C SER A 306 -26.17 4.00 -2.62
N TRP A 307 -24.94 4.53 -2.63
CA TRP A 307 -24.60 5.75 -1.91
C TRP A 307 -25.09 7.02 -2.61
N PRO A 308 -25.01 7.20 -3.94
CA PRO A 308 -25.63 8.35 -4.61
C PRO A 308 -27.12 8.46 -4.33
N ALA A 309 -27.84 7.33 -4.29
CA ALA A 309 -29.26 7.31 -3.93
C ALA A 309 -29.49 7.68 -2.45
N ALA A 310 -28.64 7.20 -1.54
CA ALA A 310 -28.68 7.57 -0.13
C ALA A 310 -28.35 9.06 0.09
N PHE A 311 -27.33 9.59 -0.58
CA PHE A 311 -26.88 10.97 -0.47
C PHE A 311 -27.76 11.97 -1.20
N LYS A 312 -28.50 11.57 -2.25
CA LYS A 312 -29.52 12.44 -2.85
C LYS A 312 -30.58 12.89 -1.84
N LYS A 313 -30.81 12.09 -0.79
CA LYS A 313 -31.73 12.41 0.31
C LYS A 313 -31.03 13.05 1.50
N SER A 314 -29.70 13.16 1.47
CA SER A 314 -28.89 13.73 2.55
C SER A 314 -28.59 15.19 2.25
N ALA A 315 -28.64 16.04 3.27
CA ALA A 315 -28.18 17.42 3.20
C ALA A 315 -26.68 17.57 3.57
N SER A 316 -25.98 16.47 3.86
CA SER A 316 -24.59 16.51 4.34
C SER A 316 -23.62 16.90 3.23
N LEU A 317 -22.83 17.95 3.47
CA LEU A 317 -21.73 18.39 2.62
C LEU A 317 -20.46 17.58 2.91
N VAL A 318 -20.31 17.02 4.12
CA VAL A 318 -19.21 16.10 4.43
C VAL A 318 -19.35 14.76 3.68
N GLY A 319 -20.58 14.34 3.38
CA GLY A 319 -20.86 13.18 2.54
C GLY A 319 -20.44 11.86 3.18
N MET A 320 -19.77 10.97 2.43
CA MET A 320 -19.34 9.64 2.90
C MET A 320 -18.48 9.72 4.16
N GLY A 321 -17.71 10.81 4.32
CA GLY A 321 -16.88 11.03 5.49
C GLY A 321 -15.73 10.03 5.62
N GLY A 322 -14.63 10.43 6.26
CA GLY A 322 -13.58 9.51 6.70
C GLY A 322 -13.71 9.19 8.19
N LEU A 323 -13.08 8.08 8.59
CA LEU A 323 -12.93 7.73 10.00
C LEU A 323 -12.14 8.83 10.73
N PRO A 324 -12.57 9.27 11.92
CA PRO A 324 -11.83 10.26 12.70
C PRO A 324 -10.38 9.84 12.94
N ASN A 325 -9.47 10.79 12.75
CA ASN A 325 -8.03 10.63 12.94
C ASN A 325 -7.39 9.58 12.01
N SER A 326 -8.04 9.23 10.90
CA SER A 326 -7.49 8.30 9.90
C SER A 326 -6.40 8.93 9.03
N CYS A 327 -6.48 10.23 8.76
CA CYS A 327 -5.45 11.03 8.12
C CYS A 327 -5.60 12.50 8.51
N TYR A 328 -4.69 13.36 8.05
CA TYR A 328 -4.72 14.81 8.26
C TYR A 328 -6.07 15.45 7.92
N MET A 329 -6.68 15.10 6.77
CA MET A 329 -7.99 15.68 6.39
C MET A 329 -9.12 15.30 7.35
N TRP A 330 -9.01 14.15 8.00
CA TRP A 330 -10.03 13.61 8.91
C TRP A 330 -9.64 13.74 10.40
N ARG A 331 -8.69 14.61 10.73
CA ARG A 331 -8.32 14.88 12.12
C ARG A 331 -9.48 15.51 12.88
N SER A 332 -9.64 15.14 14.15
CA SER A 332 -10.78 15.56 14.98
C SER A 332 -10.88 17.08 15.18
N ASP A 333 -9.77 17.79 15.08
CA ASP A 333 -9.68 19.25 15.14
C ASP A 333 -9.61 19.91 13.75
N GLY A 334 -9.87 19.17 12.68
CA GLY A 334 -9.78 19.64 11.29
C GLY A 334 -11.08 20.27 10.78
N ALA A 335 -11.01 20.88 9.59
CA ALA A 335 -12.17 21.55 8.98
C ALA A 335 -13.33 20.59 8.71
N LEU A 336 -13.04 19.40 8.19
CA LEU A 336 -14.05 18.38 7.89
C LEU A 336 -14.75 17.84 9.15
N SER A 337 -14.04 17.73 10.28
CA SER A 337 -14.65 17.32 11.55
C SER A 337 -15.61 18.39 12.06
N ARG A 338 -15.19 19.66 12.04
CA ARG A 338 -16.06 20.79 12.41
C ARG A 338 -17.28 20.92 11.52
N ALA A 339 -17.13 20.70 10.20
CA ALA A 339 -18.25 20.70 9.27
C ALA A 339 -19.24 19.58 9.59
N ARG A 340 -18.75 18.37 9.91
CA ARG A 340 -19.57 17.23 10.31
C ARG A 340 -20.36 17.52 11.59
N GLU A 341 -19.71 18.11 12.58
CA GLU A 341 -20.33 18.51 13.85
C GLU A 341 -21.42 19.57 13.63
N ALA A 342 -21.17 20.56 12.76
CA ALA A 342 -22.15 21.59 12.42
C ALA A 342 -23.40 21.03 11.72
N GLU A 343 -23.25 19.92 10.99
CA GLU A 343 -24.36 19.18 10.37
C GLU A 343 -25.09 18.25 11.35
N GLY A 344 -24.64 18.14 12.61
CA GLY A 344 -25.18 17.20 13.59
C GLY A 344 -24.87 15.73 13.28
N GLY A 345 -23.90 15.46 12.41
CA GLY A 345 -23.53 14.10 12.01
C GLY A 345 -22.66 13.40 13.06
N GLU A 346 -23.00 12.16 13.42
CA GLU A 346 -22.08 11.31 14.18
C GLU A 346 -20.92 10.86 13.28
N PRO A 347 -19.67 10.78 13.80
CA PRO A 347 -18.59 10.18 13.06
C PRO A 347 -18.90 8.71 12.74
N PRO A 348 -18.48 8.19 11.56
CA PRO A 348 -18.62 6.77 11.28
C PRO A 348 -17.93 5.96 12.37
N ARG A 349 -18.68 5.04 12.98
CA ARG A 349 -18.13 4.12 13.98
C ARG A 349 -17.13 3.20 13.29
N ARG A 350 -16.01 2.93 13.94
CA ARG A 350 -15.06 1.92 13.45
C ARG A 350 -15.81 0.58 13.41
N PRO A 351 -15.82 -0.14 12.28
CA PRO A 351 -16.51 -1.43 12.17
C PRO A 351 -15.92 -2.49 13.10
#